data_AF-A0AA35NM72-F1
#
_entry.id   AF-A0AA35NM72-F1
#
_cell.length_a   1.000
_cell.length_b   1.000
_cell.length_c   1.000
_cell.angle_alpha   90.00
_cell.angle_beta   90.00
_cell.angle_gamma   90.00
#
_symmetry.space_group_name_H-M   'P 1'
#
loop_
_entity.id
_entity.type
_entity.pdbx_description
1 polymer ?
#
loop_
_entity_poly.entity_id
_entity_poly.type
_entity_poly.pdbx_seq_one_letter_code
_entity_poly.pdbx_strand_id
1 'polypeptide(L)'
;MGSGDLNLLKSWNPKLMKNRKKVWETEQDLVNEQQKLNTRLKEIEKERELNELVHASNKDQPDALKNGLTLKKSGLEWMYQDAKLNDEKEDYLLGKKKLDSSILKQQPAPATERAATAAPKKSHRKGSTLHRDDPMSKFKITKQQQRRTPHAVKTAPLQRGKPLPKPAPDMDY
;
A
#
# COMPACT_ATOMS: atom_id res chain seq x y z
N MET A 1 -53.89 -35.44 4.14
CA MET A 1 -52.70 -35.61 3.28
C MET A 1 -51.62 -34.65 3.76
N GLY A 2 -50.68 -35.12 4.59
CA GLY A 2 -49.59 -34.30 5.11
C GLY A 2 -48.33 -35.14 5.23
N SER A 3 -47.87 -35.69 4.11
CA SER A 3 -46.66 -36.52 4.05
C SER A 3 -45.54 -35.68 3.46
N GLY A 4 -44.94 -34.84 4.31
CA GLY A 4 -43.70 -34.12 4.01
C GLY A 4 -42.69 -34.44 5.11
N ASP A 5 -41.42 -34.58 4.76
CA ASP A 5 -40.35 -34.85 5.73
C ASP A 5 -40.31 -33.73 6.79
N LEU A 6 -40.68 -34.09 8.02
CA LEU A 6 -40.73 -33.19 9.18
C LEU A 6 -39.40 -32.48 9.42
N ASN A 7 -38.28 -33.09 9.01
CA ASN A 7 -36.96 -32.51 9.17
C ASN A 7 -36.76 -31.27 8.30
N LEU A 8 -37.47 -31.12 7.17
CA LEU A 8 -37.36 -29.91 6.34
C LEU A 8 -37.94 -28.66 7.01
N LEU A 9 -38.77 -28.84 8.04
CA LEU A 9 -39.29 -27.73 8.86
C LEU A 9 -38.32 -27.33 9.98
N LYS A 10 -37.21 -28.07 10.18
CA LYS A 10 -36.23 -27.79 11.24
C LYS A 10 -35.11 -26.90 10.71
N SER A 11 -34.82 -25.83 11.47
CA SER A 11 -33.80 -24.85 11.12
C SER A 11 -32.37 -25.38 11.14
N TRP A 12 -32.10 -26.46 11.88
CA TRP A 12 -30.78 -27.09 11.95
C TRP A 12 -30.51 -28.09 10.82
N ASN A 13 -31.52 -28.44 10.00
CA ASN A 13 -31.35 -29.44 8.95
C ASN A 13 -30.40 -28.94 7.86
N PRO A 14 -29.26 -29.63 7.58
CA PRO A 14 -28.30 -29.19 6.57
C PRO A 14 -28.85 -29.26 5.14
N LYS A 15 -29.87 -30.10 4.90
CA LYS A 15 -30.49 -30.26 3.58
C LYS A 15 -31.35 -29.07 3.18
N LEU A 16 -31.76 -28.22 4.14
CA LEU A 16 -32.55 -27.02 3.89
C LEU A 16 -31.76 -26.06 2.99
N MET A 17 -32.39 -25.55 1.91
CA MET A 17 -31.73 -24.68 0.93
C MET A 17 -31.06 -23.46 1.56
N LYS A 18 -31.66 -22.88 2.62
CA LYS A 18 -31.08 -21.76 3.37
C LYS A 18 -29.75 -22.11 4.03
N ASN A 19 -29.63 -23.32 4.58
CA ASN A 19 -28.41 -23.77 5.26
C ASN A 19 -27.34 -24.16 4.24
N ARG A 20 -27.74 -24.85 3.16
CA ARG A 20 -26.83 -25.12 2.03
C ARG A 20 -26.24 -23.82 1.46
N LYS A 21 -27.06 -22.77 1.33
CA LYS A 21 -26.58 -21.46 0.88
C LYS A 21 -25.55 -20.87 1.83
N LYS A 22 -25.79 -20.92 3.15
CA LYS A 22 -24.82 -20.44 4.15
C LYS A 22 -23.51 -21.20 4.09
N VAL A 23 -23.57 -22.53 4.01
CA VAL A 23 -22.37 -23.37 3.88
C VAL A 23 -21.60 -22.99 2.61
N TRP A 24 -22.30 -22.87 1.48
CA TRP A 24 -21.69 -22.47 0.21
C TRP A 24 -21.05 -21.08 0.27
N GLU A 25 -21.69 -20.09 0.91
CA GLU A 25 -21.13 -18.76 1.11
C GLU A 25 -19.83 -18.82 1.93
N THR A 26 -19.84 -19.57 3.04
CA THR A 26 -18.63 -19.74 3.88
C THR A 26 -17.52 -20.49 3.16
N GLU A 27 -17.85 -21.52 2.37
CA GLU A 27 -16.87 -22.26 1.57
C GLU A 27 -16.27 -21.36 0.49
N GLN A 28 -17.09 -20.54 -0.18
CA GLN A 28 -16.64 -19.60 -1.19
C GLN A 28 -15.70 -18.55 -0.60
N ASP A 29 -16.01 -18.01 0.57
CA ASP A 29 -15.15 -17.06 1.27
C ASP A 29 -13.81 -17.69 1.66
N LEU A 30 -13.82 -18.92 2.20
CA LEU A 30 -12.60 -19.66 2.51
C LEU A 30 -11.74 -19.93 1.27
N VAL A 31 -12.35 -20.30 0.14
CA VAL A 31 -11.64 -20.48 -1.14
C VAL A 31 -10.99 -19.16 -1.58
N ASN A 32 -11.70 -18.04 -1.47
CA ASN A 32 -11.17 -16.72 -1.81
C ASN A 32 -9.99 -16.32 -0.89
N GLU A 33 -10.07 -16.61 0.41
CA GLU A 33 -8.99 -16.37 1.36
C GLU A 33 -7.76 -17.24 1.05
N GLN A 34 -7.96 -18.53 0.81
CA GLN A 34 -6.90 -19.45 0.40
C GLN A 34 -6.23 -19.00 -0.89
N GLN A 35 -6.99 -18.53 -1.87
CA GLN A 35 -6.44 -18.00 -3.11
C GLN A 35 -5.54 -16.78 -2.85
N LYS A 36 -5.98 -15.83 -2.02
CA LYS A 36 -5.19 -14.65 -1.64
C LYS A 36 -3.92 -15.02 -0.85
N LEU A 37 -3.99 -16.03 0.01
CA LEU A 37 -2.83 -16.53 0.72
C LEU A 37 -1.85 -17.20 -0.25
N ASN A 38 -2.34 -18.02 -1.18
CA ASN A 38 -1.51 -18.66 -2.19
C ASN A 38 -0.82 -17.66 -3.11
N THR A 39 -1.49 -16.56 -3.48
CA THR A 39 -0.83 -15.49 -4.26
C THR A 39 0.29 -14.83 -3.45
N ARG A 40 0.05 -14.52 -2.18
CA ARG A 40 1.10 -13.94 -1.31
C ARG A 40 2.26 -14.89 -1.06
N LEU A 41 2.00 -16.17 -0.85
CA LEU A 41 3.06 -17.17 -0.68
C LEU A 41 3.92 -17.28 -1.94
N LYS A 42 3.31 -17.23 -3.13
CA LYS A 42 4.04 -17.19 -4.40
C LYS A 42 4.87 -15.91 -4.56
N GLU A 43 4.38 -14.76 -4.10
CA GLU A 43 5.14 -13.51 -4.10
C GLU A 43 6.37 -13.60 -3.18
N ILE A 44 6.18 -14.10 -1.96
CA ILE A 44 7.27 -14.30 -0.99
C ILE A 44 8.31 -15.28 -1.54
N GLU A 45 7.88 -16.37 -2.19
CA GLU A 45 8.81 -17.35 -2.75
C GLU A 45 9.64 -16.76 -3.89
N LYS A 46 9.02 -15.95 -4.76
CA LYS A 46 9.75 -15.20 -5.80
C LYS A 46 10.74 -14.20 -5.21
N GLU A 47 10.35 -13.50 -4.15
CA GLU A 47 11.26 -12.57 -3.45
C GLU A 47 12.43 -13.32 -2.82
N ARG A 48 12.20 -14.52 -2.28
CA ARG A 48 13.25 -15.39 -1.74
C ARG A 48 14.20 -15.88 -2.82
N GLU A 49 13.67 -16.40 -3.93
CA GLU A 49 14.46 -16.87 -5.07
C GLU A 49 15.34 -15.74 -5.63
N LEU A 50 14.76 -14.54 -5.83
CA LEU A 50 15.51 -13.38 -6.29
C LEU A 50 16.58 -12.97 -5.27
N ASN A 51 16.26 -12.96 -3.98
CA ASN A 51 17.22 -12.62 -2.93
C ASN A 51 18.35 -13.66 -2.83
N GLU A 52 18.07 -14.95 -3.04
CA GLU A 52 19.07 -16.02 -3.08
C GLU A 52 20.02 -15.84 -4.27
N LEU A 53 19.49 -15.58 -5.47
CA LEU A 53 20.31 -15.31 -6.66
C LEU A 53 21.17 -14.06 -6.49
N VAL A 54 20.60 -13.00 -5.89
CA VAL A 54 21.35 -11.81 -5.50
C VAL A 54 22.41 -12.15 -4.46
N HIS A 55 22.11 -12.97 -3.45
CA HIS A 55 23.08 -13.35 -2.43
C HIS A 55 24.24 -14.19 -3.01
N ALA A 56 23.93 -15.16 -3.88
CA ALA A 56 24.92 -15.99 -4.58
C ALA A 56 25.83 -15.12 -5.45
N SER A 57 25.27 -14.25 -6.29
CA SER A 57 26.06 -13.32 -7.11
C SER A 57 26.91 -12.33 -6.31
N ASN A 58 26.46 -11.93 -5.12
CA ASN A 58 27.23 -11.07 -4.22
C ASN A 58 28.45 -11.78 -3.60
N LYS A 59 28.33 -13.08 -3.35
CA LYS A 59 29.39 -13.86 -2.68
C LYS A 59 30.69 -13.86 -3.51
N ASP A 60 30.55 -13.81 -4.83
CA ASP A 60 31.65 -13.89 -5.78
C ASP A 60 32.19 -12.51 -6.23
N GLN A 61 31.55 -11.39 -5.83
CA GLN A 61 31.92 -10.04 -6.23
C GLN A 61 32.91 -9.37 -5.25
N PRO A 62 33.83 -8.49 -5.73
CA PRO A 62 34.75 -7.74 -4.87
C PRO A 62 34.02 -6.71 -4.00
N ASP A 63 34.62 -6.36 -2.85
CA ASP A 63 33.99 -5.57 -1.78
C ASP A 63 33.49 -4.17 -2.20
N ALA A 64 34.07 -3.58 -3.25
CA ALA A 64 33.61 -2.30 -3.79
C ALA A 64 32.18 -2.35 -4.39
N LEU A 65 31.78 -3.47 -4.99
CA LEU A 65 30.41 -3.64 -5.52
C LEU A 65 29.40 -4.03 -4.43
N LYS A 66 29.87 -4.61 -3.32
CA LYS A 66 29.01 -5.00 -2.18
C LYS A 66 28.33 -3.79 -1.57
N ASN A 67 29.04 -2.66 -1.43
CA ASN A 67 28.46 -1.42 -0.90
C ASN A 67 27.34 -0.85 -1.76
N GLY A 68 27.42 -0.97 -3.09
CA GLY A 68 26.33 -0.55 -3.97
C GLY A 68 25.09 -1.41 -3.81
N LEU A 69 25.26 -2.71 -3.60
CA LEU A 69 24.16 -3.69 -3.54
C LEU A 69 23.49 -3.77 -2.16
N THR A 70 24.21 -3.50 -1.08
CA THR A 70 23.62 -3.32 0.27
C THR A 70 22.67 -2.13 0.32
N LEU A 71 23.01 -1.04 -0.38
CA LEU A 71 22.14 0.13 -0.53
C LEU A 71 20.85 -0.20 -1.31
N LYS A 72 20.94 -1.06 -2.35
CA LYS A 72 19.75 -1.56 -3.07
C LYS A 72 18.85 -2.39 -2.17
N LYS A 73 19.42 -3.33 -1.41
CA LYS A 73 18.66 -4.18 -0.45
C LYS A 73 17.96 -3.37 0.63
N SER A 74 18.61 -2.32 1.12
CA SER A 74 18.02 -1.43 2.12
C SER A 74 16.92 -0.52 1.53
N GLY A 75 16.80 -0.45 0.20
CA GLY A 75 15.94 0.52 -0.48
C GLY A 75 16.46 1.96 -0.36
N LEU A 76 17.71 2.15 0.06
CA LEU A 76 18.35 3.45 0.24
C LEU A 76 19.12 3.89 -1.02
N GLU A 77 19.12 3.08 -2.08
CA GLU A 77 19.77 3.41 -3.35
C GLU A 77 19.34 4.78 -3.87
N TRP A 78 18.04 5.09 -3.88
CA TRP A 78 17.55 6.39 -4.37
C TRP A 78 18.11 7.58 -3.58
N MET A 79 18.39 7.40 -2.28
CA MET A 79 18.92 8.44 -1.40
C MET A 79 20.43 8.66 -1.63
N TYR A 80 21.20 7.57 -1.79
CA TYR A 80 22.65 7.65 -2.00
C TYR A 80 23.04 7.86 -3.47
N GLN A 81 22.12 7.66 -4.41
CA GLN A 81 22.32 7.98 -5.82
C GLN A 81 22.57 9.49 -6.00
N ASP A 82 21.83 10.34 -5.28
CA ASP A 82 21.99 11.80 -5.33
C ASP A 82 23.29 12.28 -4.70
N ALA A 83 23.76 11.62 -3.62
CA ALA A 83 25.05 11.96 -3.00
C ALA A 83 26.21 11.81 -4.00
N LYS A 84 26.20 10.73 -4.78
CA LYS A 84 27.20 10.49 -5.83
C LYS A 84 27.15 11.55 -6.95
N LEU A 85 25.95 12.01 -7.31
CA LEU A 85 25.78 13.09 -8.31
C LEU A 85 26.25 14.45 -7.78
N ASN A 86 26.11 14.70 -6.48
CA ASN A 86 26.62 15.92 -5.84
C ASN A 86 28.15 15.94 -5.83
N ASP A 87 28.81 14.83 -5.50
CA ASP A 87 30.29 14.73 -5.59
C ASP A 87 30.77 15.01 -7.02
N GLU A 88 30.12 14.42 -8.03
CA GLU A 88 30.47 14.68 -9.43
C GLU A 88 30.23 16.15 -9.83
N LYS A 89 29.13 16.75 -9.36
CA LYS A 89 28.81 18.17 -9.59
C LYS A 89 29.83 19.10 -8.93
N GLU A 90 30.25 18.80 -7.72
CA GLU A 90 31.31 19.52 -7.00
C GLU A 90 32.63 19.43 -7.75
N ASP A 91 33.00 18.24 -8.25
CA ASP A 91 34.20 18.07 -9.08
C ASP A 91 34.19 18.90 -10.36
N TYR A 92 33.02 19.10 -10.99
CA TYR A 92 32.89 19.99 -12.15
C TYR A 92 32.99 21.47 -11.74
N LEU A 93 32.41 21.87 -10.60
CA LEU A 93 32.50 23.24 -10.06
C LEU A 93 33.93 23.60 -9.62
N LEU A 94 34.67 22.63 -9.07
CA LEU A 94 36.06 22.75 -8.66
C LEU A 94 37.06 22.57 -9.82
N GLY A 95 36.57 22.32 -11.04
CA GLY A 95 37.41 22.16 -12.23
C GLY A 95 38.28 20.90 -12.23
N LYS A 96 38.01 19.94 -11.35
CA LYS A 96 38.72 18.65 -11.26
C LYS A 96 38.38 17.75 -12.45
N LYS A 97 37.14 17.83 -12.96
CA LYS A 97 36.67 17.09 -14.14
C LYS A 97 36.39 18.03 -15.31
N LYS A 98 36.82 17.64 -16.50
CA LYS A 98 36.57 18.39 -17.75
C LYS A 98 35.08 18.33 -18.09
N LEU A 99 34.49 19.49 -18.38
CA LEU A 99 33.11 19.58 -18.87
C LEU A 99 32.99 18.86 -20.21
N ASP A 100 32.28 17.74 -20.23
CA ASP A 100 32.03 17.01 -21.45
C ASP A 100 30.86 17.65 -22.22
N SER A 101 30.99 17.75 -23.54
CA SER A 101 30.03 18.48 -24.41
C SER A 101 28.60 17.91 -24.36
N SER A 102 28.46 16.68 -23.86
CA SER A 102 27.20 15.98 -23.59
C SER A 102 26.39 16.61 -22.45
N ILE A 103 27.06 17.15 -21.42
CA ILE A 103 26.41 17.81 -20.27
C ILE A 103 25.89 19.20 -20.68
N LEU A 104 26.63 19.89 -21.55
CA LEU A 104 26.24 21.21 -22.07
C LEU A 104 25.06 21.14 -23.06
N LYS A 105 24.84 19.97 -23.70
CA LYS A 105 23.74 19.72 -24.63
C LYS A 105 22.47 19.17 -23.98
N GLN A 106 22.48 18.94 -22.66
CA GLN A 106 21.27 18.53 -21.96
C GLN A 106 20.31 19.74 -21.92
N GLN A 107 19.42 19.82 -22.92
CA GLN A 107 18.32 20.78 -22.92
C GLN A 107 17.58 20.70 -21.58
N PRO A 108 17.08 21.83 -21.04
CA PRO A 108 16.20 21.76 -19.88
C PRO A 108 15.04 20.84 -20.24
N ALA A 109 14.89 19.75 -19.49
CA ALA A 109 13.68 18.93 -19.56
C ALA A 109 12.48 19.87 -19.50
N PRO A 110 11.41 19.65 -20.30
CA PRO A 110 10.31 20.59 -20.41
C PRO A 110 9.76 20.85 -19.00
N ALA A 111 10.04 22.07 -18.53
CA ALA A 111 9.45 22.59 -17.32
C ALA A 111 7.94 22.50 -17.51
N THR A 112 7.28 21.67 -16.71
CA THR A 112 5.84 21.72 -16.52
C THR A 112 5.45 23.17 -16.25
N GLU A 113 4.85 23.78 -17.27
CA GLU A 113 4.54 25.20 -17.33
C GLU A 113 3.62 25.63 -16.19
N ARG A 114 4.19 26.44 -15.29
CA ARG A 114 3.51 27.52 -14.56
C ARG A 114 4.47 28.71 -14.66
N ALA A 115 4.15 29.90 -15.16
CA ALA A 115 2.88 30.49 -15.52
C ALA A 115 3.07 31.70 -16.47
N ALA A 116 2.02 31.96 -17.26
CA ALA A 116 1.50 33.26 -17.70
C ALA A 116 2.30 34.13 -18.70
N THR A 117 1.83 34.15 -19.95
CA THR A 117 1.33 35.36 -20.65
C THR A 117 0.61 34.94 -21.95
N ALA A 118 -0.70 34.72 -21.90
CA ALA A 118 -1.65 34.90 -23.00
C ALA A 118 -3.06 34.51 -22.54
N ALA A 119 -4.04 35.40 -22.72
CA ALA A 119 -5.44 35.12 -22.42
C ALA A 119 -6.04 34.09 -23.40
N PRO A 120 -6.79 33.08 -22.92
CA PRO A 120 -7.72 32.36 -23.76
C PRO A 120 -9.17 32.39 -23.24
N LYS A 121 -10.07 32.27 -24.20
CA LYS A 121 -11.51 32.50 -24.13
C LYS A 121 -12.21 31.63 -23.07
N LYS A 122 -13.28 32.18 -22.49
CA LYS A 122 -14.24 31.48 -21.61
C LYS A 122 -14.78 30.23 -22.30
N SER A 123 -14.24 29.06 -21.98
CA SER A 123 -14.91 27.78 -22.21
C SER A 123 -15.44 27.27 -20.87
N HIS A 124 -16.76 27.16 -20.76
CA HIS A 124 -17.40 26.48 -19.64
C HIS A 124 -17.17 24.98 -19.80
N ARG A 125 -16.02 24.47 -19.36
CA ARG A 125 -15.81 23.03 -19.25
C ARG A 125 -16.41 22.59 -17.92
N LYS A 126 -17.52 21.84 -18.01
CA LYS A 126 -18.12 21.10 -16.88
C LYS A 126 -17.02 20.38 -16.10
N GLY A 127 -17.14 20.42 -14.78
CA GLY A 127 -16.11 20.04 -13.82
C GLY A 127 -15.39 18.74 -14.17
N SER A 128 -14.07 18.77 -14.10
CA SER A 128 -13.26 17.56 -14.02
C SER A 128 -13.73 16.77 -12.80
N THR A 129 -14.47 15.70 -13.05
CA THR A 129 -14.67 14.65 -12.06
C THR A 129 -13.27 14.12 -11.76
N LEU A 130 -12.68 14.57 -10.65
CA LEU A 130 -11.51 13.94 -10.05
C LEU A 130 -11.78 12.44 -10.09
N HIS A 131 -10.99 11.69 -10.85
CA HIS A 131 -11.17 10.25 -10.97
C HIS A 131 -11.16 9.68 -9.55
N ARG A 132 -12.27 9.05 -9.18
CA ARG A 132 -12.51 8.54 -7.82
C ARG A 132 -11.50 7.45 -7.42
N ASP A 133 -10.78 6.93 -8.41
CA ASP A 133 -9.77 5.89 -8.29
C ASP A 133 -8.32 6.41 -8.27
N ASP A 134 -8.09 7.73 -8.39
CA ASP A 134 -6.75 8.31 -8.18
C ASP A 134 -6.40 8.25 -6.68
N PRO A 135 -5.30 7.57 -6.26
CA PRO A 135 -4.89 7.49 -4.85
C PRO A 135 -4.74 8.86 -4.18
N MET A 136 -4.41 9.91 -4.95
CA MET A 136 -4.26 11.27 -4.44
C MET A 136 -5.60 11.97 -4.15
N SER A 137 -6.70 11.49 -4.74
CA SER A 137 -8.04 12.03 -4.51
C SER A 137 -8.50 11.79 -3.07
N LYS A 138 -8.20 10.60 -2.52
CA LYS A 138 -8.55 10.20 -1.14
C LYS A 138 -7.91 11.14 -0.12
N PHE A 139 -6.62 11.45 -0.30
CA PHE A 139 -5.90 12.39 0.58
C PHE A 139 -6.50 13.79 0.56
N LYS A 140 -6.90 14.30 -0.61
CA LYS A 140 -7.53 15.62 -0.73
C LYS A 140 -8.89 15.67 -0.03
N ILE A 141 -9.70 14.62 -0.18
CA ILE A 141 -11.01 14.49 0.47
C ILE A 141 -10.87 14.44 2.00
N THR A 142 -9.97 13.60 2.52
CA THR A 142 -9.71 13.49 3.97
C THR A 142 -9.19 14.80 4.55
N LYS A 143 -8.24 15.45 3.88
CA LYS A 143 -7.71 16.75 4.30
C LYS A 143 -8.79 17.84 4.30
N GLN A 144 -9.70 17.82 3.32
CA GLN A 144 -10.83 18.75 3.28
C GLN A 144 -11.82 18.49 4.41
N GLN A 145 -12.09 17.23 4.76
CA GLN A 145 -12.94 16.88 5.90
C GLN A 145 -12.35 17.38 7.23
N GLN A 146 -11.05 17.18 7.46
CA GLN A 146 -10.36 17.69 8.66
C GLN A 146 -10.41 19.21 8.79
N ARG A 147 -10.39 19.95 7.67
CA ARG A 147 -10.51 21.42 7.66
C ARG A 147 -11.93 21.91 7.90
N ARG A 148 -12.94 21.10 7.61
CA ARG A 148 -14.36 21.46 7.76
C ARG A 148 -14.92 21.13 9.14
N THR A 149 -14.28 20.22 9.87
CA THR A 149 -14.59 20.00 11.29
C THR A 149 -13.94 21.12 12.11
N PRO A 150 -14.69 22.07 12.69
CA PRO A 150 -14.11 22.90 13.75
C PRO A 150 -13.64 21.98 14.88
N HIS A 151 -12.45 22.24 15.42
CA HIS A 151 -11.91 21.57 16.60
C HIS A 151 -12.87 21.74 17.78
N ALA A 152 -13.85 20.86 17.89
CA ALA A 152 -14.57 20.65 19.13
C ALA A 152 -13.64 19.85 20.04
N VAL A 153 -12.88 20.56 20.87
CA VAL A 153 -12.18 19.99 22.02
C VAL A 153 -13.27 19.43 22.94
N LYS A 154 -13.62 18.16 22.75
CA LYS A 154 -14.38 17.38 23.71
C LYS A 154 -13.36 16.65 24.55
N THR A 155 -13.04 17.23 25.70
CA THR A 155 -12.50 16.47 26.83
C THR A 155 -13.56 15.44 27.21
N ALA A 156 -13.36 14.18 26.78
CA ALA A 156 -14.18 13.08 27.24
C ALA A 156 -13.72 12.69 28.66
N PRO A 157 -14.60 12.66 29.67
CA PRO A 157 -14.24 12.05 30.95
C PRO A 157 -14.01 10.54 30.73
N LEU A 158 -12.91 10.04 31.27
CA LEU A 158 -12.58 8.62 31.31
C LEU A 158 -13.74 7.84 31.95
N GLN A 159 -14.56 7.18 31.11
CA GLN A 159 -15.45 6.14 31.59
C GLN A 159 -14.57 4.96 32.00
N ARG A 160 -14.30 4.82 33.30
CA ARG A 160 -13.77 3.57 33.85
C ARG A 160 -14.73 2.46 33.42
N GLY A 161 -14.20 1.53 32.63
CA GLY A 161 -14.94 0.35 32.18
C GLY A 161 -15.56 -0.37 33.37
N LYS A 162 -16.79 -0.83 33.18
CA LYS A 162 -17.43 -1.76 34.12
C LYS A 162 -16.48 -2.96 34.31
N PRO A 163 -16.19 -3.40 35.54
CA PRO A 163 -15.35 -4.57 35.75
C PRO A 163 -16.03 -5.81 35.16
N LEU A 164 -15.23 -6.64 34.49
CA LEU A 164 -15.63 -7.95 33.95
C LEU A 164 -16.23 -8.81 35.08
N PRO A 165 -17.27 -9.61 34.80
CA PRO A 165 -17.81 -10.55 35.78
C PRO A 165 -16.73 -11.58 36.15
N LYS A 166 -16.57 -11.81 37.47
CA LYS A 166 -15.64 -12.81 38.01
C LYS A 166 -16.02 -14.21 37.50
N PRO A 167 -15.06 -15.08 37.16
CA PRO A 167 -15.35 -16.48 36.89
C PRO A 167 -15.90 -17.15 38.16
N ALA A 168 -16.88 -18.04 37.97
CA ALA A 168 -17.50 -18.80 39.05
C ALA A 168 -16.45 -19.65 39.80
N PRO A 169 -16.60 -19.86 41.12
CA PRO A 169 -15.72 -20.76 41.84
C PRO A 169 -15.99 -22.20 41.37
N ASP A 170 -14.92 -22.89 41.00
CA ASP A 170 -14.92 -24.34 40.78
C ASP A 170 -15.54 -25.01 42.02
N MET A 171 -16.67 -25.68 41.80
CA MET A 171 -17.27 -26.57 42.80
C MET A 171 -16.58 -27.92 42.65
N ASP A 172 -15.53 -28.12 43.43
CA ASP A 172 -15.07 -29.47 43.78
C ASP A 172 -16.16 -30.12 44.64
N TYR A 173 -16.84 -31.14 44.10
CA TYR A 173 -17.26 -32.38 44.78
C TYR A 173 -17.87 -33.38 43.79
#